data_AF-A0A9E0XR14-F1
#
_entry.id   AF-A0A9E0XR14-F1
#
_cell.length_a   1.000
_cell.length_b   1.000
_cell.length_c   1.000
_cell.angle_alpha   90.00
_cell.angle_beta   90.00
_cell.angle_gamma   90.00
#
_symmetry.space_group_name_H-M   'P 1'
#
loop_
_entity.id
_entity.type
_entity.pdbx_description
1 polymer ?
#
loop_
_entity_poly.entity_id
_entity_poly.type
_entity_poly.pdbx_seq_one_letter_code
_entity_poly.pdbx_strand_id
1 'polypeptide(L)'
;MKKVLLLLPAVSVMELTSGVIHAQPQTEISIGGDLVSTYVWRGVYQSGFSLQPEIGLSVGGFTVGVWGSTDLDNFKEVDLSVGYSVRGFSVGVTDYWWGGQRLGDGRFAPYFKYGDTHYFEGTLAYEFGEKFPLGISWSTMFAGADKKENGDRAWSSYVELAYPFSVGSVELTAAAGAAPWAAPAWLPGGYDGFQISNVSLKASRAIPVSEKYEIPLFVQLAVNPQLNYMNLVIGLSF
;
A
#
# COMPACT_ATOMS: atom_id res chain seq x y z
N MET A 1 24.33 -17.91 -11.59
CA MET A 1 23.01 -18.03 -10.92
C MET A 1 22.58 -16.64 -10.49
N LYS A 2 21.78 -15.94 -11.31
CA LYS A 2 21.34 -14.57 -11.02
C LYS A 2 20.11 -14.67 -10.12
N LYS A 3 20.24 -14.30 -8.85
CA LYS A 3 19.10 -14.05 -7.96
C LYS A 3 18.46 -12.76 -8.47
N VAL A 4 17.24 -12.82 -8.98
CA VAL A 4 16.46 -11.64 -9.35
C VAL A 4 15.82 -11.14 -8.06
N LEU A 5 16.28 -9.99 -7.59
CA LEU A 5 15.80 -9.30 -6.40
C LEU A 5 14.56 -8.50 -6.81
N LEU A 6 13.36 -9.00 -6.50
CA LEU A 6 12.10 -8.26 -6.63
C LEU A 6 11.98 -7.32 -5.42
N LEU A 7 11.86 -6.02 -5.68
CA LEU A 7 11.60 -4.98 -4.67
C LEU A 7 10.48 -4.07 -5.22
N LEU A 8 9.31 -4.13 -4.59
CA LEU A 8 8.09 -3.42 -4.95
C LEU A 8 7.84 -2.22 -3.99
N PRO A 9 6.83 -1.36 -4.25
CA PRO A 9 6.52 -0.20 -3.41
C PRO A 9 5.56 -0.44 -2.26
N ALA A 10 6.04 -0.08 -1.07
CA ALA A 10 5.39 0.72 -0.01
C ALA A 10 4.03 1.35 -0.36
N VAL A 11 2.97 0.54 -0.36
CA VAL A 11 1.65 0.77 0.24
C VAL A 11 1.02 -0.63 0.24
N SER A 12 0.79 -1.18 1.42
CA SER A 12 0.20 -2.50 1.75
C SER A 12 -0.76 -3.12 0.72
N VAL A 13 -0.20 -3.60 -0.40
CA VAL A 13 -0.70 -4.70 -1.19
C VAL A 13 0.37 -5.76 -1.05
N MET A 14 0.07 -6.79 -0.27
CA MET A 14 0.94 -7.92 -0.02
C MET A 14 1.62 -8.36 -1.32
N GLU A 15 2.92 -8.16 -1.39
CA GLU A 15 3.70 -8.23 -2.61
C GLU A 15 3.80 -9.68 -3.11
N LEU A 16 3.43 -9.91 -4.37
CA LEU A 16 3.31 -11.24 -4.95
C LEU A 16 4.55 -11.58 -5.76
N THR A 17 5.40 -12.44 -5.22
CA THR A 17 6.45 -13.06 -6.02
C THR A 17 5.84 -14.21 -6.82
N SER A 18 5.71 -14.01 -8.13
CA SER A 18 5.34 -15.06 -9.09
C SER A 18 6.50 -16.05 -9.25
N GLY A 19 6.56 -17.08 -8.41
CA GLY A 19 7.47 -18.22 -8.55
C GLY A 19 6.70 -19.53 -8.62
N VAL A 20 6.63 -20.17 -9.80
CA VAL A 20 6.14 -21.55 -9.90
C VAL A 20 7.22 -22.49 -9.36
N ILE A 21 7.05 -22.97 -8.14
CA ILE A 21 7.70 -24.21 -7.66
C ILE A 21 6.65 -25.04 -6.91
N HIS A 22 6.33 -26.21 -7.45
CA HIS A 22 5.68 -27.28 -6.68
C HIS A 22 6.65 -27.77 -5.60
N ALA A 23 6.56 -27.17 -4.41
CA ALA A 23 7.11 -27.68 -3.17
C ALA A 23 5.97 -27.68 -2.12
N GLN A 24 6.06 -28.48 -1.06
CA GLN A 24 5.17 -28.35 0.10
C GLN A 24 5.03 -26.87 0.47
N PRO A 25 3.85 -26.38 0.91
CA PRO A 25 3.70 -24.97 1.24
C PRO A 25 4.71 -24.63 2.35
N GLN A 26 5.82 -24.02 1.96
CA GLN A 26 6.83 -23.58 2.91
C GLN A 26 6.25 -22.37 3.61
N THR A 27 6.23 -22.43 4.93
CA THR A 27 5.91 -21.27 5.75
C THR A 27 7.06 -20.28 5.66
N GLU A 28 6.74 -19.07 5.23
CA GLU A 28 7.66 -17.94 5.22
C GLU A 28 7.20 -16.92 6.25
N ILE A 29 8.14 -16.44 7.07
CA ILE A 29 7.93 -15.31 7.98
C ILE A 29 8.78 -14.17 7.45
N SER A 30 8.15 -13.03 7.16
CA SER A 30 8.83 -11.79 6.80
C SER A 30 8.85 -10.82 7.97
N ILE A 31 9.97 -10.12 8.12
CA ILE A 31 10.12 -8.99 9.04
C ILE A 31 10.85 -7.93 8.22
N GLY A 32 10.29 -6.73 8.17
CA GLY A 32 10.87 -5.65 7.39
C GLY A 32 10.27 -4.31 7.73
N GLY A 33 10.49 -3.35 6.84
CA GLY A 33 9.76 -2.10 6.87
C GLY A 33 10.38 -1.03 6.00
N ASP A 34 9.68 0.11 5.95
CA ASP A 34 10.12 1.28 5.21
C ASP A 34 10.51 2.43 6.12
N LEU A 35 11.53 3.18 5.69
CA LEU A 35 11.79 4.53 6.17
C LEU A 35 11.55 5.51 5.04
N VAL A 36 10.59 6.42 5.18
CA VAL A 36 10.18 7.33 4.10
C VAL A 36 10.27 8.79 4.53
N SER A 37 10.66 9.67 3.60
CA SER A 37 10.62 11.12 3.84
C SER A 37 9.19 11.65 4.00
N THR A 38 8.21 10.95 3.42
CA THR A 38 6.80 11.31 3.41
C THR A 38 5.98 10.05 3.19
N TYR A 39 4.97 9.81 4.03
CA TYR A 39 4.00 8.76 3.79
C TYR A 39 2.92 9.28 2.83
N VAL A 40 2.85 8.66 1.64
CA VAL A 40 1.85 8.98 0.60
C VAL A 40 1.03 7.72 0.33
N TRP A 41 -0.29 7.84 0.38
CA TRP A 41 -1.22 6.74 0.16
C TRP A 41 -2.24 7.12 -0.91
N ARG A 42 -2.34 6.35 -2.00
CA ARG A 42 -3.26 6.62 -3.15
C ARG A 42 -3.05 8.00 -3.80
N GLY A 43 -1.80 8.47 -3.76
CA GLY A 43 -1.40 9.83 -4.17
C GLY A 43 -1.79 10.92 -3.17
N VAL A 44 -2.29 10.56 -1.99
CA VAL A 44 -2.67 11.49 -0.92
C VAL A 44 -1.59 11.52 0.16
N TYR A 45 -1.08 12.71 0.50
CA TYR A 45 -0.22 12.93 1.67
C TYR A 45 -0.93 12.47 2.96
N GLN A 46 -0.26 11.63 3.75
CA GLN A 46 -0.75 11.14 5.03
C GLN A 46 0.02 11.76 6.20
N SER A 47 1.35 11.65 6.17
CA SER A 47 2.23 12.15 7.23
C SER A 47 3.64 12.46 6.70
N GLY A 48 4.45 13.08 7.56
CA GLY A 48 5.83 13.46 7.25
C GLY A 48 6.78 12.26 7.25
N PHE A 49 8.01 12.50 7.71
CA PHE A 49 9.01 11.45 7.85
C PHE A 49 8.48 10.33 8.75
N SER A 50 8.39 9.11 8.21
CA SER A 50 7.70 8.00 8.85
C SER A 50 8.54 6.72 8.83
N LEU A 51 8.50 5.97 9.94
CA LEU A 51 9.01 4.61 10.02
C LEU A 51 7.83 3.63 9.96
N GLN A 52 7.94 2.64 9.09
CA GLN A 52 6.82 1.80 8.68
C GLN A 52 7.16 0.31 8.84
N PRO A 53 7.14 -0.23 10.06
CA PRO A 53 7.50 -1.62 10.31
C PRO A 53 6.43 -2.58 9.80
N GLU A 54 6.86 -3.78 9.40
CA GLU A 54 5.97 -4.88 9.02
C GLU A 54 6.43 -6.25 9.52
N ILE A 55 5.44 -7.12 9.74
CA ILE A 55 5.63 -8.54 10.01
C ILE A 55 4.60 -9.32 9.20
N GLY A 56 5.04 -10.34 8.47
CA GLY A 56 4.19 -11.16 7.61
C GLY A 56 4.38 -12.66 7.81
N LEU A 57 3.34 -13.40 7.44
CA LEU A 57 3.32 -14.86 7.36
C LEU A 57 2.68 -15.28 6.03
N SER A 58 3.36 -16.15 5.29
CA SER A 58 2.87 -16.69 4.02
C SER A 58 2.94 -18.21 4.01
N VAL A 59 1.83 -18.87 3.63
CA VAL A 59 1.73 -20.34 3.53
C VAL A 59 0.79 -20.72 2.39
N GLY A 60 1.31 -21.35 1.33
CA GLY A 60 0.47 -21.96 0.28
C GLY A 60 -0.47 -20.98 -0.43
N GLY A 61 -0.04 -19.73 -0.60
CA GLY A 61 -0.82 -18.64 -1.19
C GLY A 61 -1.63 -17.83 -0.17
N PHE A 62 -1.83 -18.33 1.05
CA PHE A 62 -2.39 -17.55 2.17
C PHE A 62 -1.34 -16.66 2.79
N THR A 63 -1.81 -15.55 3.34
CA THR A 63 -0.98 -14.40 3.59
C THR A 63 -1.63 -13.65 4.76
N VAL A 64 -0.89 -13.39 5.84
CA VAL A 64 -1.33 -12.58 7.01
C VAL A 64 -0.24 -11.56 7.31
N GLY A 65 -0.61 -10.30 7.49
CA GLY A 65 0.33 -9.21 7.69
C GLY A 65 -0.10 -8.23 8.78
N VAL A 66 0.89 -7.67 9.46
CA VAL A 66 0.75 -6.49 10.30
C VAL A 66 1.69 -5.43 9.74
N TRP A 67 1.14 -4.27 9.44
CA TRP A 67 1.89 -3.10 9.02
C TRP A 67 1.62 -1.96 9.99
N GLY A 68 2.56 -1.05 10.17
CA GLY A 68 2.30 0.18 10.88
C GLY A 68 3.04 1.34 10.26
N SER A 69 2.63 2.55 10.61
CA SER A 69 3.34 3.78 10.28
C SER A 69 3.32 4.70 11.49
N THR A 70 4.46 5.32 11.79
CA THR A 70 4.56 6.34 12.84
C THR A 70 5.51 7.43 12.38
N ASP A 71 5.05 8.67 12.46
CA ASP A 71 5.89 9.84 12.16
C ASP A 71 6.49 10.44 13.44
N LEU A 72 7.19 11.57 13.28
CA LEU A 72 7.80 12.29 14.40
C LEU A 72 6.82 13.23 15.14
N ASP A 73 5.62 13.45 14.59
CA ASP A 73 4.65 14.46 15.01
C ASP A 73 3.33 13.85 15.56
N ASN A 74 3.35 12.55 15.91
CA ASN A 74 2.28 11.74 16.53
C ASN A 74 1.23 11.13 15.58
N PHE A 75 1.47 11.08 14.27
CA PHE A 75 0.74 10.18 13.39
C PHE A 75 1.04 8.73 13.76
N LYS A 76 0.00 7.90 13.84
CA LYS A 76 0.14 6.47 14.05
C LYS A 76 -0.95 5.73 13.29
N GLU A 77 -0.55 4.68 12.60
CA GLU A 77 -1.44 3.75 11.91
C GLU A 77 -0.96 2.33 12.19
N VAL A 78 -1.91 1.40 12.32
CA VAL A 78 -1.64 -0.03 12.41
C VAL A 78 -2.70 -0.76 11.60
N ASP A 79 -2.23 -1.56 10.65
CA ASP A 79 -3.08 -2.28 9.72
C ASP A 79 -2.90 -3.78 9.90
N LEU A 80 -4.02 -4.50 9.91
CA LEU A 80 -4.04 -5.95 9.90
C LEU A 80 -4.59 -6.42 8.57
N SER A 81 -3.87 -7.31 7.90
CA SER A 81 -4.30 -7.83 6.60
C SER A 81 -4.29 -9.35 6.56
N VAL A 82 -5.22 -9.89 5.76
CA VAL A 82 -5.23 -11.28 5.35
C VAL A 82 -5.53 -11.36 3.86
N GLY A 83 -4.86 -12.26 3.16
CA GLY A 83 -5.02 -12.43 1.73
C GLY A 83 -4.83 -13.86 1.26
N TYR A 84 -5.24 -14.08 0.02
CA TYR A 84 -4.98 -15.29 -0.73
C TYR A 84 -4.68 -14.96 -2.18
N SER A 85 -3.66 -15.61 -2.72
CA SER A 85 -3.27 -15.42 -4.12
C SER A 85 -3.01 -16.73 -4.84
N VAL A 86 -3.48 -16.78 -6.09
CA VAL A 86 -3.35 -17.94 -6.97
C VAL A 86 -3.30 -17.49 -8.43
N ARG A 87 -2.22 -17.87 -9.14
CA ARG A 87 -2.09 -17.70 -10.61
C ARG A 87 -2.39 -16.26 -11.09
N GLY A 88 -1.80 -15.28 -10.43
CA GLY A 88 -1.95 -13.85 -10.73
C GLY A 88 -3.22 -13.22 -10.16
N PHE A 89 -4.21 -14.01 -9.71
CA PHE A 89 -5.38 -13.47 -9.00
C PHE A 89 -5.11 -13.37 -7.50
N SER A 90 -5.59 -12.29 -6.90
CA SER A 90 -5.46 -12.03 -5.47
C SER A 90 -6.72 -11.45 -4.89
N VAL A 91 -7.03 -11.87 -3.66
CA VAL A 91 -8.09 -11.31 -2.83
C VAL A 91 -7.54 -11.05 -1.43
N GLY A 92 -7.94 -9.96 -0.82
CA GLY A 92 -7.53 -9.62 0.53
C GLY A 92 -8.55 -8.78 1.28
N VAL A 93 -8.38 -8.77 2.59
CA VAL A 93 -9.08 -7.86 3.50
C VAL A 93 -8.04 -7.17 4.37
N THR A 94 -8.18 -5.85 4.51
CA THR A 94 -7.38 -5.04 5.40
C THR A 94 -8.28 -4.34 6.40
N ASP A 95 -7.90 -4.40 7.68
CA ASP A 95 -8.43 -3.61 8.78
C ASP A 95 -7.46 -2.47 9.07
N TYR A 96 -7.86 -1.26 8.73
CA TYR A 96 -7.08 -0.05 8.97
C TYR A 96 -7.47 0.58 10.31
N TRP A 97 -6.59 0.54 11.30
CA TRP A 97 -6.67 1.44 12.46
C TRP A 97 -5.98 2.76 12.13
N TRP A 98 -6.61 3.47 11.19
CA TRP A 98 -6.06 4.63 10.50
C TRP A 98 -6.23 5.93 11.29
N GLY A 99 -5.20 6.80 11.26
CA GLY A 99 -5.11 8.02 12.07
C GLY A 99 -4.83 7.78 13.57
N GLY A 100 -5.09 6.57 14.05
CA GLY A 100 -4.62 6.00 15.30
C GLY A 100 -4.69 6.92 16.51
N GLN A 101 -3.59 6.96 17.27
CA GLN A 101 -3.45 7.31 18.70
C GLN A 101 -4.23 8.52 19.20
N ARG A 102 -4.66 9.46 18.34
CA ARG A 102 -5.53 10.57 18.72
C ARG A 102 -6.64 10.81 17.69
N LEU A 103 -7.85 11.00 18.20
CA LEU A 103 -8.95 11.60 17.46
C LEU A 103 -8.69 13.10 17.26
N GLY A 104 -9.39 13.74 16.32
CA GLY A 104 -9.29 15.19 16.06
C GLY A 104 -9.61 16.08 17.27
N ASP A 105 -10.20 15.55 18.33
CA ASP A 105 -10.48 16.22 19.61
C ASP A 105 -9.39 16.00 20.69
N GLY A 106 -8.30 15.31 20.34
CA GLY A 106 -7.16 15.04 21.22
C GLY A 106 -7.30 13.82 22.14
N ARG A 107 -8.47 13.14 22.16
CA ARG A 107 -8.65 11.88 22.91
C ARG A 107 -7.98 10.72 22.20
N PHE A 108 -7.63 9.67 22.94
CA PHE A 108 -7.15 8.43 22.34
C PHE A 108 -8.23 7.79 21.46
N ALA A 109 -7.87 7.36 20.25
CA ALA A 109 -8.74 6.49 19.45
C ALA A 109 -8.73 5.08 20.07
N PRO A 110 -9.86 4.57 20.56
CA PRO A 110 -9.91 3.23 21.15
C PRO A 110 -9.83 2.15 20.06
N TYR A 111 -8.81 1.30 20.10
CA TYR A 111 -8.63 0.19 19.16
C TYR A 111 -9.83 -0.78 19.10
N PHE A 112 -10.53 -1.04 20.21
CA PHE A 112 -11.66 -2.00 20.19
C PHE A 112 -13.00 -1.38 19.74
N LYS A 113 -13.01 -0.19 19.12
CA LYS A 113 -14.21 0.48 18.58
C LYS A 113 -14.27 0.41 17.05
N TYR A 114 -14.26 -0.82 16.53
CA TYR A 114 -14.24 -1.14 15.10
C TYR A 114 -15.28 -0.42 14.22
N GLY A 115 -16.43 0.00 14.77
CA GLY A 115 -17.45 0.74 14.00
C GLY A 115 -17.12 2.21 13.73
N ASP A 116 -16.17 2.78 14.49
CA ASP A 116 -15.91 4.23 14.55
C ASP A 116 -14.44 4.58 14.28
N THR A 117 -13.50 3.68 14.61
CA THR A 117 -12.06 3.95 14.51
C THR A 117 -11.33 3.06 13.52
N HIS A 118 -12.05 2.19 12.81
CA HIS A 118 -11.48 1.27 11.83
C HIS A 118 -12.14 1.42 10.47
N TYR A 119 -11.41 1.10 9.43
CA TYR A 119 -11.92 0.98 8.07
C TYR A 119 -11.59 -0.41 7.55
N PHE A 120 -12.61 -1.17 7.14
CA PHE A 120 -12.39 -2.50 6.58
C PHE A 120 -12.51 -2.45 5.07
N GLU A 121 -11.46 -2.86 4.38
CA GLU A 121 -11.37 -2.83 2.93
C GLU A 121 -11.24 -4.23 2.35
N GLY A 122 -11.99 -4.50 1.29
CA GLY A 122 -11.83 -5.69 0.47
C GLY A 122 -11.08 -5.30 -0.80
N THR A 123 -10.07 -6.08 -1.16
CA THR A 123 -9.25 -5.85 -2.35
C THR A 123 -9.28 -7.07 -3.27
N LEU A 124 -9.45 -6.83 -4.56
CA LEU A 124 -9.27 -7.79 -5.64
C LEU A 124 -8.17 -7.28 -6.56
N ALA A 125 -7.26 -8.16 -6.97
CA ALA A 125 -6.22 -7.80 -7.91
C ALA A 125 -5.94 -8.91 -8.93
N TYR A 126 -5.39 -8.50 -10.07
CA TYR A 126 -4.93 -9.41 -11.11
C TYR A 126 -3.62 -8.92 -11.75
N GLU A 127 -2.65 -9.82 -11.85
CA GLU A 127 -1.40 -9.63 -12.59
C GLU A 127 -1.42 -10.45 -13.89
N PHE A 128 -1.19 -9.78 -15.02
CA PHE A 128 -1.21 -10.40 -16.34
C PHE A 128 0.07 -11.21 -16.67
N GLY A 129 1.09 -11.13 -15.81
CA GLY A 129 2.35 -11.88 -15.89
C GLY A 129 3.45 -11.24 -16.74
N GLU A 130 4.61 -11.87 -16.81
CA GLU A 130 5.85 -11.25 -17.34
C GLU A 130 5.77 -10.76 -18.80
N LYS A 131 4.95 -11.39 -19.65
CA LYS A 131 4.81 -11.00 -21.06
C LYS A 131 4.04 -9.70 -21.24
N PHE A 132 3.21 -9.35 -20.27
CA PHE A 132 2.44 -8.13 -20.22
C PHE A 132 2.35 -7.73 -18.75
N PRO A 133 3.41 -7.11 -18.19
CA PRO A 133 3.55 -6.88 -16.76
C PRO A 133 2.67 -5.70 -16.31
N LEU A 134 1.36 -5.85 -16.50
CA LEU A 134 0.35 -4.97 -15.98
C LEU A 134 -0.26 -5.66 -14.74
N GLY A 135 -0.43 -4.89 -13.68
CA GLY A 135 -1.28 -5.20 -12.55
C GLY A 135 -2.51 -4.30 -12.57
N ILE A 136 -3.65 -4.84 -12.13
CA ILE A 136 -4.85 -4.07 -11.81
C ILE A 136 -5.33 -4.45 -10.42
N SER A 137 -5.72 -3.47 -9.62
CA SER A 137 -6.35 -3.69 -8.32
C SER A 137 -7.63 -2.87 -8.18
N TRP A 138 -8.56 -3.40 -7.41
CA TRP A 138 -9.80 -2.75 -6.99
C TRP A 138 -9.98 -2.96 -5.49
N SER A 139 -10.15 -1.86 -4.77
CA SER A 139 -10.26 -1.82 -3.32
C SER A 139 -11.50 -1.05 -2.91
N THR A 140 -12.29 -1.59 -1.98
CA THR A 140 -13.53 -0.95 -1.49
C THR A 140 -13.66 -1.09 0.02
N MET A 141 -13.84 0.04 0.70
CA MET A 141 -14.24 0.09 2.11
C MET A 141 -15.67 -0.45 2.26
N PHE A 142 -15.83 -1.57 2.97
CA PHE A 142 -17.12 -2.25 3.11
C PHE A 142 -17.70 -2.18 4.53
N ALA A 143 -16.88 -1.91 5.55
CA ALA A 143 -17.32 -1.78 6.93
C ALA A 143 -16.49 -0.76 7.72
N GLY A 144 -16.89 -0.52 8.96
CA GLY A 144 -16.23 0.42 9.87
C GLY A 144 -16.75 1.85 9.71
N ALA A 145 -15.82 2.81 9.78
CA ALA A 145 -16.06 4.25 9.87
C ALA A 145 -16.34 4.93 8.51
N ASP A 146 -16.20 4.23 7.38
CA ASP A 146 -16.53 4.77 6.05
C ASP A 146 -18.05 4.98 5.92
N LYS A 147 -18.52 6.17 6.32
CA LYS A 147 -19.93 6.55 6.32
C LYS A 147 -20.10 7.96 5.74
N LYS A 148 -21.20 8.17 5.04
CA LYS A 148 -21.69 9.49 4.63
C LYS A 148 -22.24 10.23 5.85
N GLU A 149 -22.48 11.54 5.71
CA GLU A 149 -23.07 12.37 6.76
C GLU A 149 -24.43 11.85 7.27
N ASN A 150 -25.22 11.22 6.39
CA ASN A 150 -26.51 10.64 6.75
C ASN A 150 -26.40 9.25 7.45
N GLY A 151 -25.19 8.75 7.68
CA GLY A 151 -24.91 7.47 8.32
C GLY A 151 -24.86 6.26 7.37
N ASP A 152 -25.22 6.43 6.09
CA ASP A 152 -25.12 5.36 5.09
C ASP A 152 -23.67 5.04 4.75
N ARG A 153 -23.42 3.83 4.25
CA ARG A 153 -22.08 3.42 3.78
C ARG A 153 -21.64 4.29 2.60
N ALA A 154 -20.41 4.80 2.65
CA ALA A 154 -19.85 5.60 1.56
C ALA A 154 -19.28 4.73 0.43
N TRP A 155 -18.82 3.52 0.74
CA TRP A 155 -18.20 2.59 -0.22
C TRP A 155 -16.98 3.22 -0.90
N SER A 156 -16.20 3.98 -0.13
CA SER A 156 -15.00 4.65 -0.63
C SER A 156 -14.10 3.61 -1.29
N SER A 157 -13.82 3.80 -2.59
CA SER A 157 -13.15 2.80 -3.41
C SER A 157 -11.96 3.39 -4.14
N TYR A 158 -11.01 2.53 -4.52
CA TYR A 158 -9.81 2.87 -5.27
C TYR A 158 -9.53 1.80 -6.33
N VAL A 159 -9.16 2.23 -7.52
CA VAL A 159 -8.69 1.37 -8.60
C VAL A 159 -7.31 1.83 -9.03
N GLU A 160 -6.39 0.91 -9.27
CA GLU A 160 -5.03 1.23 -9.72
C GLU A 160 -4.57 0.29 -10.83
N LEU A 161 -3.86 0.88 -11.79
CA LEU A 161 -3.05 0.19 -12.78
C LEU A 161 -1.59 0.41 -12.43
N ALA A 162 -0.79 -0.65 -12.42
CA ALA A 162 0.64 -0.58 -12.18
C ALA A 162 1.40 -1.37 -13.26
N TYR A 163 2.50 -0.81 -13.75
CA TYR A 163 3.31 -1.41 -14.80
C TYR A 163 4.79 -1.37 -14.41
N PRO A 164 5.35 -2.46 -13.85
CA PRO A 164 6.79 -2.58 -13.61
C PRO A 164 7.59 -2.79 -14.90
N PHE A 165 8.78 -2.17 -14.96
CA PHE A 165 9.75 -2.33 -16.03
C PHE A 165 11.15 -1.96 -15.53
N SER A 166 12.21 -2.41 -16.21
CA SER A 166 13.59 -2.14 -15.79
C SER A 166 14.33 -1.31 -16.84
N VAL A 167 15.14 -0.36 -16.39
CA VAL A 167 16.08 0.39 -17.24
C VAL A 167 17.49 0.24 -16.67
N GLY A 168 18.30 -0.59 -17.34
CA GLY A 168 19.63 -0.94 -16.85
C GLY A 168 19.56 -1.72 -15.53
N SER A 169 20.09 -1.14 -14.46
CA SER A 169 20.07 -1.72 -13.10
C SER A 169 19.05 -1.05 -12.17
N VAL A 170 18.11 -0.29 -12.73
CA VAL A 170 17.08 0.43 -11.98
C VAL A 170 15.74 -0.21 -12.32
N GLU A 171 15.04 -0.66 -11.29
CA GLU A 171 13.66 -1.13 -11.39
C GLU A 171 12.74 0.08 -11.32
N LEU A 172 11.74 0.14 -12.21
CA LEU A 172 10.78 1.23 -12.32
C LEU A 172 9.36 0.67 -12.24
N THR A 173 8.44 1.46 -11.71
CA THR A 173 7.01 1.17 -11.74
C THR A 173 6.25 2.44 -12.06
N ALA A 174 5.55 2.44 -13.20
CA ALA A 174 4.59 3.48 -13.53
C ALA A 174 3.22 3.06 -13.02
N ALA A 175 2.48 3.95 -12.37
CA ALA A 175 1.13 3.66 -11.90
C ALA A 175 0.17 4.82 -12.13
N ALA A 176 -1.11 4.48 -12.30
CA ALA A 176 -2.21 5.42 -12.36
C ALA A 176 -3.39 4.87 -11.55
N GLY A 177 -3.90 5.67 -10.64
CA GLY A 177 -4.97 5.27 -9.73
C GLY A 177 -6.03 6.36 -9.55
N ALA A 178 -7.24 5.89 -9.27
CA ALA A 178 -8.41 6.74 -9.21
C ALA A 178 -9.44 6.26 -8.18
N ALA A 179 -10.20 7.21 -7.66
CA ALA A 179 -11.48 6.96 -7.05
C ALA A 179 -12.54 6.83 -8.16
N PRO A 180 -13.27 5.71 -8.26
CA PRO A 180 -14.29 5.52 -9.29
C PRO A 180 -15.56 6.36 -9.05
N TRP A 181 -15.80 6.75 -7.80
CA TRP A 181 -16.85 7.65 -7.32
C TRP A 181 -16.36 8.37 -6.05
N ALA A 182 -17.21 9.18 -5.42
CA ALA A 182 -16.90 9.87 -4.16
C ALA A 182 -16.31 8.91 -3.11
N ALA A 183 -15.09 9.19 -2.67
CA ALA A 183 -14.34 8.35 -1.73
C ALA A 183 -13.94 9.13 -0.47
N PRO A 184 -14.93 9.59 0.33
CA PRO A 184 -14.69 10.47 1.47
C PRO A 184 -13.84 9.86 2.59
N ALA A 185 -13.68 8.53 2.63
CA ALA A 185 -12.73 7.92 3.56
C ALA A 185 -11.34 8.49 3.34
N TRP A 186 -10.82 8.45 2.11
CA TRP A 186 -9.39 8.64 1.83
C TRP A 186 -9.04 9.81 0.92
N LEU A 187 -10.00 10.32 0.15
CA LEU A 187 -9.79 11.46 -0.74
C LEU A 187 -10.42 12.71 -0.12
N PRO A 188 -9.62 13.64 0.44
CA PRO A 188 -10.16 14.86 1.02
C PRO A 188 -10.76 15.77 -0.06
N GLY A 189 -11.63 16.69 0.35
CA GLY A 189 -12.18 17.74 -0.54
C GLY A 189 -13.62 17.54 -1.00
N GLY A 190 -14.27 16.42 -0.65
CA GLY A 190 -15.70 16.22 -0.87
C GLY A 190 -16.10 16.17 -2.34
N TYR A 191 -15.25 15.56 -3.18
CA TYR A 191 -15.49 15.45 -4.62
C TYR A 191 -16.47 14.32 -4.96
N ASP A 192 -17.32 14.58 -5.95
CA ASP A 192 -18.23 13.60 -6.54
C ASP A 192 -17.71 13.08 -7.88
N GLY A 193 -18.09 11.85 -8.25
CA GLY A 193 -17.75 11.23 -9.53
C GLY A 193 -16.37 10.58 -9.58
N PHE A 194 -15.81 10.40 -10.78
CA PHE A 194 -14.51 9.77 -11.01
C PHE A 194 -13.37 10.78 -10.77
N GLN A 195 -12.36 10.44 -9.96
CA GLN A 195 -11.21 11.30 -9.70
C GLN A 195 -9.88 10.56 -9.83
N ILE A 196 -8.98 11.08 -10.65
CA ILE A 196 -7.58 10.60 -10.70
C ILE A 196 -6.84 11.19 -9.50
N SER A 197 -6.45 10.33 -8.56
CA SER A 197 -5.74 10.72 -7.35
C SER A 197 -4.26 10.37 -7.40
N ASN A 198 -3.83 9.48 -8.30
CA ASN A 198 -2.45 9.05 -8.38
C ASN A 198 -2.00 8.92 -9.84
N VAL A 199 -0.92 9.60 -10.20
CA VAL A 199 -0.09 9.31 -11.37
C VAL A 199 1.34 9.31 -10.88
N SER A 200 1.99 8.15 -10.88
CA SER A 200 3.28 7.99 -10.23
C SER A 200 4.30 7.24 -11.07
N LEU A 201 5.57 7.52 -10.77
CA LEU A 201 6.72 6.76 -11.21
C LEU A 201 7.63 6.52 -10.01
N LYS A 202 7.82 5.25 -9.64
CA LYS A 202 8.80 4.83 -8.64
C LYS A 202 10.02 4.26 -9.33
N ALA A 203 11.20 4.59 -8.83
CA ALA A 203 12.48 3.99 -9.19
C ALA A 203 13.11 3.36 -7.94
N SER A 204 13.55 2.11 -8.03
CA SER A 204 14.21 1.38 -6.95
C SER A 204 15.55 0.84 -7.38
N ARG A 205 16.54 0.88 -6.49
CA ARG A 205 17.86 0.29 -6.70
C ARG A 205 18.53 -0.04 -5.38
N ALA A 206 19.05 -1.26 -5.27
CA ALA A 206 19.99 -1.62 -4.22
C ALA A 206 21.36 -0.97 -4.51
N ILE A 207 21.80 -0.09 -3.61
CA ILE A 207 23.10 0.59 -3.71
C ILE A 207 24.13 -0.23 -2.93
N PRO A 208 25.14 -0.82 -3.59
CA PRO A 208 26.16 -1.58 -2.89
C PRO A 208 27.01 -0.65 -2.02
N VAL A 209 27.10 -0.97 -0.73
CA VAL A 209 27.97 -0.28 0.24
C VAL A 209 29.24 -1.09 0.46
N SER A 210 29.12 -2.42 0.46
CA SER A 210 30.24 -3.36 0.52
C SER A 210 29.86 -4.68 -0.17
N GLU A 211 30.77 -5.66 -0.19
CA GLU A 211 30.48 -7.00 -0.74
C GLU A 211 29.31 -7.73 -0.06
N LYS A 212 28.93 -7.31 1.16
CA LYS A 212 27.88 -7.98 1.97
C LYS A 212 26.66 -7.13 2.23
N TYR A 213 26.73 -5.82 1.96
CA TYR A 213 25.70 -4.88 2.36
C TYR A 213 25.31 -3.98 1.20
N GLU A 214 24.01 -3.88 1.00
CA GLU A 214 23.39 -2.99 0.03
C GLU A 214 22.34 -2.14 0.77
N ILE A 215 22.16 -0.91 0.32
CA ILE A 215 21.10 -0.02 0.78
C ILE A 215 19.95 -0.11 -0.23
N PRO A 216 18.79 -0.65 0.16
CA PRO A 216 17.63 -0.77 -0.73
C PRO A 216 16.92 0.57 -0.85
N LEU A 217 17.41 1.43 -1.76
CA LEU A 217 16.91 2.78 -1.97
C LEU A 217 15.78 2.82 -2.99
N PHE A 218 14.78 3.64 -2.73
CA PHE A 218 13.82 4.05 -3.76
C PHE A 218 13.53 5.56 -3.74
N VAL A 219 13.09 6.06 -4.90
CA VAL A 219 12.53 7.39 -5.08
C VAL A 219 11.23 7.29 -5.85
N GLN A 220 10.19 8.00 -5.43
CA GLN A 220 8.89 8.01 -6.09
C GLN A 220 8.39 9.44 -6.29
N LEU A 221 8.06 9.77 -7.54
CA LEU A 221 7.24 10.93 -7.86
C LEU A 221 5.79 10.48 -7.90
N ALA A 222 4.91 11.11 -7.13
CA ALA A 222 3.47 10.90 -7.16
C ALA A 222 2.75 12.23 -7.33
N VAL A 223 1.97 12.36 -8.41
CA VAL A 223 1.14 13.52 -8.67
C VAL A 223 -0.30 13.14 -8.40
N ASN A 224 -1.03 14.02 -7.71
CA ASN A 224 -2.46 13.89 -7.53
C ASN A 224 -3.16 15.04 -8.27
N PRO A 225 -3.64 14.77 -9.50
CA PRO A 225 -4.33 15.78 -10.30
C PRO A 225 -5.56 16.37 -9.61
N GLN A 226 -6.31 15.56 -8.85
CA GLN A 226 -7.52 16.00 -8.17
C GLN A 226 -7.24 17.05 -7.09
N LEU A 227 -6.20 16.82 -6.27
CA LEU A 227 -5.82 17.72 -5.18
C LEU A 227 -4.82 18.81 -5.62
N ASN A 228 -4.38 18.80 -6.88
CA ASN A 228 -3.46 19.77 -7.46
C ASN A 228 -2.14 19.91 -6.67
N TYR A 229 -1.54 18.77 -6.30
CA TYR A 229 -0.24 18.72 -5.63
C TYR A 229 0.57 17.49 -6.05
N MET A 230 1.85 17.50 -5.69
CA MET A 230 2.79 16.42 -5.96
C MET A 230 3.66 16.12 -4.76
N ASN A 231 4.10 14.88 -4.66
CA ASN A 231 5.01 14.38 -3.64
C ASN A 231 6.23 13.77 -4.34
N LEU A 232 7.43 14.11 -3.87
CA LEU A 232 8.66 13.41 -4.22
C LEU A 232 9.19 12.73 -2.96
N VAL A 233 9.07 11.42 -2.92
CA VAL A 233 9.38 10.58 -1.75
C VAL A 233 10.70 9.89 -1.99
N ILE A 234 11.59 9.91 -0.99
CA ILE A 234 12.75 9.04 -0.91
C ILE A 234 12.53 8.06 0.24
N GLY A 235 12.91 6.80 0.06
CA GLY A 235 12.79 5.82 1.12
C GLY A 235 13.75 4.64 1.03
N LEU A 236 13.83 3.89 2.13
CA LEU A 236 14.61 2.68 2.29
C LEU A 236 13.69 1.52 2.67
N SER A 237 13.80 0.37 2.01
CA SER A 237 12.96 -0.82 2.27
C SER A 237 13.81 -2.01 2.72
N PHE A 238 13.81 -2.37 4.00
CA PHE A 238 14.76 -3.32 4.60
C PHE A 238 14.11 -4.58 5.16
#